data_AF-A0A2A9F855-F1
#
_entry.id   AF-A0A2A9F855-F1
#
_cell.length_a   1.000
_cell.length_b   1.000
_cell.length_c   1.000
_cell.angle_alpha   90.00
_cell.angle_beta   90.00
_cell.angle_gamma   90.00
#
_symmetry.space_group_name_H-M   'P 1'
#
loop_
_entity.id
_entity.type
_entity.pdbx_description
1 polymer ?
#
loop_
_entity_poly.entity_id
_entity_poly.type
_entity_poly.pdbx_seq_one_letter_code
_entity_poly.pdbx_strand_id
1 'polypeptide(L)'
;MRIDVVTIFPEYLDPLRAALLGRAIDRGLIEVGVHDLRDWTHDVHRAVDDAPYGGGPGMVMKPEIWGPALDEVCTTATRLVVPTPAGRPFTQEMAHAYAAEEHLVFACGRYEGIDQRVVDDAARRMPVDEVSIGDYVLVGGEAAVLVMVEAVVRLLPGVLGNARSAAEDSFSDGLLEGPSYTRPEVWRELAVPDVLRSGNHAVIDRWRRDQALARTAARRPDLLARLPEGSLDRRDHEVLDRLGGEPGQPPCEPDSAGLP
;
A
#
# COMPACT_ATOMS: atom_id res chain seq x y z
N MET A 1 10.02 15.06 -3.03
CA MET A 1 8.54 14.98 -2.97
C MET A 1 8.07 15.71 -1.72
N ARG A 2 7.03 16.54 -1.84
CA ARG A 2 6.34 17.16 -0.71
C ARG A 2 5.00 16.45 -0.47
N ILE A 3 4.68 16.20 0.79
CA ILE A 3 3.43 15.58 1.21
C ILE A 3 2.78 16.50 2.24
N ASP A 4 1.58 16.99 1.96
CA ASP A 4 0.78 17.70 2.96
C ASP A 4 -0.46 16.89 3.32
N VAL A 5 -0.86 16.94 4.58
CA VAL A 5 -2.08 16.29 5.05
C VAL A 5 -2.94 17.27 5.79
N VAL A 6 -4.19 17.41 5.36
CA VAL A 6 -5.21 18.22 6.03
C VAL A 6 -6.10 17.28 6.83
N THR A 7 -6.14 17.49 8.15
CA THR A 7 -6.86 16.62 9.10
C THR A 7 -7.34 17.42 10.30
N ILE A 8 -8.29 16.86 11.05
CA ILE A 8 -8.70 17.39 12.35
C ILE A 8 -8.01 16.65 13.52
N PHE A 9 -7.06 15.75 13.25
CA PHE A 9 -6.24 15.06 14.26
C PHE A 9 -4.77 15.02 13.81
N PRO A 10 -4.04 16.15 13.82
CA PRO A 10 -2.64 16.20 13.39
C PRO A 10 -1.75 15.17 14.09
N GLU A 11 -1.96 14.95 15.39
CA GLU A 11 -1.21 14.01 16.23
C GLU A 11 -1.37 12.55 15.80
N TYR A 12 -2.44 12.21 15.06
CA TYR A 12 -2.61 10.87 14.50
C TYR A 12 -1.50 10.54 13.51
N LEU A 13 -0.87 11.56 12.90
CA LEU A 13 0.15 11.42 11.87
C LEU A 13 1.59 11.55 12.38
N ASP A 14 1.79 11.65 13.69
CA ASP A 14 3.12 11.55 14.32
C ASP A 14 3.95 10.34 13.83
N PRO A 15 3.35 9.15 13.55
CA PRO A 15 4.08 8.02 12.98
C PRO A 15 4.79 8.29 11.65
N LEU A 16 4.37 9.31 10.86
CA LEU A 16 5.08 9.71 9.63
C LEU A 16 6.52 10.17 9.89
N ARG A 17 6.83 10.58 11.11
CA ARG A 17 8.19 10.98 11.52
C ARG A 17 9.00 9.84 12.13
N ALA A 18 8.44 8.63 12.20
CA ALA A 18 9.12 7.47 12.77
C ALA A 18 9.85 6.62 11.71
N ALA A 19 10.76 5.77 12.19
CA ALA A 19 11.37 4.68 11.43
C ALA A 19 11.92 5.09 10.04
N LEU A 20 11.41 4.48 8.96
CA LEU A 20 11.91 4.70 7.61
C LEU A 20 11.56 6.09 7.07
N LEU A 21 10.33 6.55 7.31
CA LEU A 21 9.85 7.85 6.84
C LEU A 21 10.55 9.00 7.57
N GLY A 22 10.74 8.88 8.89
CA GLY A 22 11.54 9.83 9.67
C GLY A 22 12.95 10.01 9.11
N ARG A 23 13.63 8.90 8.80
CA ARG A 23 14.95 8.96 8.15
C ARG A 23 14.91 9.58 6.75
N ALA A 24 13.82 9.39 6.00
CA ALA A 24 13.66 10.02 4.70
C ALA A 24 13.50 11.54 4.82
N ILE A 25 12.77 12.01 5.84
CA ILE A 25 12.65 13.44 6.19
C ILE A 25 14.00 14.00 6.60
N ASP A 26 14.72 13.36 7.53
CA ASP A 26 16.02 13.83 8.04
C ASP A 26 17.08 13.95 6.93
N ARG A 27 16.96 13.12 5.88
CA ARG A 27 17.83 13.14 4.70
C ARG A 27 17.38 14.12 3.62
N GLY A 28 16.25 14.80 3.81
CA GLY A 28 15.67 15.73 2.84
C GLY A 28 15.14 15.04 1.57
N LEU A 29 14.81 13.75 1.63
CA LEU A 29 14.22 13.02 0.49
C LEU A 29 12.73 13.35 0.34
N ILE A 30 12.06 13.63 1.45
CA ILE A 30 10.68 14.07 1.51
C ILE A 30 10.51 15.24 2.47
N GLU A 31 9.47 16.03 2.25
CA GLU A 31 8.95 17.04 3.18
C GLU A 31 7.53 16.65 3.58
N VAL A 32 7.19 16.78 4.86
CA VAL A 32 5.86 16.44 5.39
C VAL A 32 5.28 17.61 6.17
N GLY A 33 4.18 18.17 5.65
CA GLY A 33 3.32 19.16 6.32
C GLY A 33 2.04 18.50 6.85
N VAL A 34 1.64 18.81 8.08
CA VAL A 34 0.37 18.36 8.65
C VAL A 34 -0.38 19.58 9.15
N HIS A 35 -1.61 19.76 8.67
CA HIS A 35 -2.40 20.96 8.85
C HIS A 35 -3.69 20.63 9.61
N ASP A 36 -3.94 21.31 10.73
CA ASP A 36 -5.21 21.19 11.44
C ASP A 36 -6.28 21.96 10.66
N LEU A 37 -7.24 21.25 10.08
CA LEU A 37 -8.34 21.87 9.31
C LEU A 37 -9.10 22.92 10.14
N ARG A 38 -9.09 22.79 11.47
CA ARG A 38 -9.73 23.76 12.37
C ARG A 38 -9.08 25.15 12.33
N ASP A 39 -7.90 25.31 11.74
CA ASP A 39 -7.25 26.61 11.59
C ASP A 39 -7.93 27.49 10.52
N TRP A 40 -8.74 26.90 9.64
CA TRP A 40 -9.59 27.62 8.67
C TRP A 40 -11.00 27.91 9.20
N THR A 41 -11.26 27.65 10.48
CA THR A 41 -12.56 27.97 11.09
C THR A 41 -12.64 29.44 11.52
N HIS A 42 -13.86 29.98 11.57
CA HIS A 42 -14.10 31.38 11.90
C HIS A 42 -15.00 31.57 13.12
N ASP A 43 -15.56 30.48 13.63
CA ASP A 43 -16.39 30.49 14.84
C ASP A 43 -15.58 30.14 16.10
N VAL A 44 -16.14 30.49 17.26
CA VAL A 44 -15.49 30.28 18.57
C VAL A 44 -15.34 28.79 18.91
N HIS A 45 -16.19 27.93 18.34
CA HIS A 45 -16.21 26.50 18.61
C HIS A 45 -15.30 25.69 17.67
N ARG A 46 -14.67 26.35 16.69
CA ARG A 46 -13.86 25.73 15.62
C ARG A 46 -14.59 24.57 14.94
N ALA A 47 -15.86 24.79 14.57
CA ALA A 47 -16.69 23.76 13.96
C ALA A 47 -16.31 23.51 12.49
N VAL A 48 -16.08 22.24 12.15
CA VAL A 48 -15.63 21.77 10.83
C VAL A 48 -16.70 20.93 10.12
N ASP A 49 -17.82 20.68 10.77
CA ASP A 49 -18.90 19.79 10.35
C ASP A 49 -20.27 20.39 10.64
N ASP A 50 -21.29 19.94 9.91
CA ASP A 50 -22.70 20.31 10.10
C ASP A 50 -23.62 19.12 9.74
N ALA A 51 -24.91 19.24 10.06
CA ALA A 51 -25.90 18.20 9.76
C ALA A 51 -26.08 18.02 8.24
N PRO A 52 -26.26 16.78 7.76
CA PRO A 52 -26.45 16.50 6.33
C PRO A 52 -27.79 17.04 5.82
N TYR A 53 -27.77 17.60 4.61
CA TYR A 53 -29.01 17.83 3.84
C TYR A 53 -29.70 16.49 3.53
N GLY A 54 -31.04 16.49 3.57
CA GLY A 54 -31.85 15.27 3.44
C GLY A 54 -32.12 14.54 4.77
N GLY A 55 -31.48 14.98 5.87
CA GLY A 55 -31.59 14.37 7.18
C GLY A 55 -30.80 13.06 7.29
N GLY A 56 -30.92 12.40 8.44
CA GLY A 56 -30.14 11.21 8.79
C GLY A 56 -29.22 11.45 9.99
N PRO A 57 -28.67 10.38 10.58
CA PRO A 57 -27.66 10.50 11.63
C PRO A 57 -26.31 10.98 11.05
N GLY A 58 -25.42 11.44 11.92
CA GLY A 58 -24.06 11.83 11.54
C GLY A 58 -23.90 13.30 11.18
N MET A 59 -22.68 13.66 10.78
CA MET A 59 -22.27 15.01 10.42
C MET A 59 -21.44 14.95 9.13
N VAL A 60 -21.47 16.01 8.33
CA VAL A 60 -20.72 16.15 7.07
C VAL A 60 -19.76 17.34 7.20
N MET A 61 -18.52 17.17 6.77
CA MET A 61 -17.52 18.23 6.89
C MET A 61 -17.79 19.37 5.89
N LYS A 62 -17.67 20.60 6.39
CA LYS A 62 -18.17 21.81 5.74
C LYS A 62 -17.32 22.27 4.55
N PRO A 63 -17.92 22.58 3.39
CA PRO A 63 -17.18 23.09 2.24
C PRO A 63 -16.57 24.47 2.49
N GLU A 64 -17.17 25.30 3.35
CA GLU A 64 -16.64 26.64 3.66
C GLU A 64 -15.33 26.60 4.43
N ILE A 65 -14.97 25.46 5.04
CA ILE A 65 -13.69 25.28 5.74
C ILE A 65 -12.69 24.55 4.84
N TRP A 66 -13.14 23.49 4.17
CA TRP A 66 -12.29 22.72 3.27
C TRP A 66 -11.84 23.50 2.04
N GLY A 67 -12.71 24.31 1.43
CA GLY A 67 -12.37 25.10 0.25
C GLY A 67 -11.14 25.99 0.48
N PRO A 68 -11.20 26.92 1.46
CA PRO A 68 -10.05 27.76 1.80
C PRO A 68 -8.78 26.99 2.18
N ALA A 69 -8.92 25.88 2.92
CA ALA A 69 -7.78 25.04 3.27
C ALA A 69 -7.08 24.45 2.03
N LEU A 70 -7.86 23.95 1.07
CA LEU A 70 -7.32 23.42 -0.20
C LEU A 70 -6.81 24.53 -1.13
N ASP A 71 -7.34 25.76 -1.03
CA ASP A 71 -6.84 26.90 -1.78
C ASP A 71 -5.46 27.36 -1.30
N GLU A 72 -5.20 27.22 0.00
CA GLU A 72 -3.91 27.58 0.61
C GLU A 72 -2.86 26.47 0.45
N VAL A 73 -3.24 25.21 0.66
CA VAL A 73 -2.30 24.08 0.68
C VAL A 73 -1.98 23.56 -0.72
N CYS A 74 -2.93 23.61 -1.67
CA CYS A 74 -2.75 23.04 -2.99
C CYS A 74 -2.35 24.07 -4.06
N THR A 75 -1.71 23.57 -5.10
CA THR A 75 -1.40 24.30 -6.34
C THR A 75 -1.97 23.53 -7.54
N THR A 76 -1.87 24.07 -8.75
CA THR A 76 -2.30 23.34 -9.97
C THR A 76 -1.41 22.13 -10.31
N ALA A 77 -0.21 22.04 -9.73
CA ALA A 77 0.69 20.90 -9.88
C ALA A 77 0.46 19.81 -8.81
N THR A 78 -0.41 20.07 -7.84
CA THR A 78 -0.72 19.14 -6.74
C THR A 78 -1.61 18.02 -7.24
N ARG A 79 -1.38 16.78 -6.78
CA ARG A 79 -2.39 15.73 -6.81
C ARG A 79 -3.06 15.63 -5.44
N LEU A 80 -4.38 15.80 -5.42
CA LEU A 80 -5.19 15.65 -4.20
C LEU A 80 -5.71 14.22 -4.08
N VAL A 81 -5.47 13.59 -2.96
CA VAL A 81 -5.96 12.25 -2.62
C VAL A 81 -6.97 12.36 -1.49
N VAL A 82 -8.17 11.84 -1.70
CA VAL A 82 -9.26 11.83 -0.73
C VAL A 82 -9.49 10.38 -0.29
N PRO A 83 -9.04 9.97 0.91
CA PRO A 83 -9.33 8.64 1.40
C PRO A 83 -10.83 8.47 1.66
N THR A 84 -11.44 7.50 0.98
CA THR A 84 -12.87 7.18 1.12
C THR A 84 -13.12 5.71 0.73
N PRO A 85 -13.98 4.97 1.46
CA PRO A 85 -14.30 3.59 1.10
C PRO A 85 -15.01 3.47 -0.26
N ALA A 86 -15.60 4.55 -0.77
CA ALA A 86 -16.21 4.60 -2.10
C ALA A 86 -15.20 4.82 -3.25
N GLY A 87 -13.92 5.05 -2.90
CA GLY A 87 -12.86 5.34 -3.86
C GLY A 87 -12.34 4.11 -4.58
N ARG A 88 -11.45 4.33 -5.55
CA ARG A 88 -10.76 3.24 -6.25
C ARG A 88 -9.85 2.51 -5.26
N PRO A 89 -9.81 1.17 -5.23
CA PRO A 89 -8.90 0.44 -4.35
C PRO A 89 -7.43 0.83 -4.61
N PHE A 90 -6.70 1.12 -3.55
CA PHE A 90 -5.27 1.43 -3.59
C PHE A 90 -4.48 0.18 -3.99
N THR A 91 -3.63 0.33 -5.00
CA THR A 91 -2.81 -0.76 -5.55
C THR A 91 -1.34 -0.38 -5.55
N GLN A 92 -0.47 -1.38 -5.71
CA GLN A 92 0.96 -1.15 -5.85
C GLN A 92 1.29 -0.28 -7.09
N GLU A 93 0.53 -0.43 -8.18
CA GLU A 93 0.63 0.44 -9.36
C GLU A 93 0.31 1.91 -9.02
N MET A 94 -0.74 2.14 -8.23
CA MET A 94 -1.07 3.49 -7.77
C MET A 94 0.02 4.08 -6.88
N ALA A 95 0.64 3.26 -6.00
CA ALA A 95 1.77 3.69 -5.20
C ALA A 95 2.97 4.13 -6.07
N HIS A 96 3.27 3.40 -7.15
CA HIS A 96 4.30 3.80 -8.12
C HIS A 96 3.95 5.10 -8.85
N ALA A 97 2.69 5.27 -9.26
CA ALA A 97 2.24 6.51 -9.89
C ALA A 97 2.38 7.71 -8.95
N TYR A 98 1.99 7.55 -7.68
CA TYR A 98 2.13 8.59 -6.66
C TYR A 98 3.59 8.88 -6.29
N ALA A 99 4.47 7.88 -6.34
CA ALA A 99 5.91 8.06 -6.12
C ALA A 99 6.57 8.99 -7.16
N ALA A 100 5.94 9.17 -8.33
CA ALA A 100 6.42 10.07 -9.37
C ALA A 100 5.92 11.52 -9.22
N GLU A 101 4.98 11.78 -8.31
CA GLU A 101 4.43 13.12 -8.09
C GLU A 101 5.39 14.00 -7.27
N GLU A 102 5.47 15.28 -7.61
CA GLU A 102 6.28 16.24 -6.87
C GLU A 102 5.59 16.67 -5.57
N HIS A 103 4.25 16.79 -5.60
CA HIS A 103 3.42 17.24 -4.49
C HIS A 103 2.12 16.43 -4.37
N LEU A 104 1.99 15.74 -3.24
CA LEU A 104 0.77 15.02 -2.84
C LEU A 104 0.10 15.73 -1.68
N VAL A 105 -1.22 15.93 -1.77
CA VAL A 105 -2.03 16.42 -0.65
C VAL A 105 -3.07 15.38 -0.29
N PHE A 106 -3.23 15.09 0.99
CA PHE A 106 -4.27 14.19 1.49
C PHE A 106 -5.34 14.96 2.27
N ALA A 107 -6.61 14.82 1.87
CA ALA A 107 -7.75 15.39 2.58
C ALA A 107 -8.43 14.33 3.44
N CYS A 108 -8.13 14.30 4.74
CA CYS A 108 -8.66 13.30 5.67
C CYS A 108 -10.11 13.60 6.06
N GLY A 109 -11.06 12.87 5.48
CA GLY A 109 -12.45 12.88 5.91
C GLY A 109 -12.65 12.24 7.31
N ARG A 110 -13.68 12.72 8.01
CA ARG A 110 -14.23 12.20 9.27
C ARG A 110 -15.76 12.21 9.19
N TYR A 111 -16.40 11.63 10.19
CA TYR A 111 -17.86 11.56 10.27
C TYR A 111 -18.43 10.81 9.04
N GLU A 112 -19.46 11.34 8.38
CA GLU A 112 -19.99 10.78 7.12
C GLU A 112 -19.13 11.14 5.89
N GLY A 113 -18.11 11.99 6.06
CA GLY A 113 -17.18 12.39 5.02
C GLY A 113 -17.15 13.89 4.76
N ILE A 114 -16.50 14.25 3.65
CA ILE A 114 -16.38 15.62 3.16
C ILE A 114 -17.57 15.91 2.24
N ASP A 115 -18.14 17.12 2.28
CA ASP A 115 -19.14 17.53 1.30
C ASP A 115 -18.62 17.32 -0.13
N GLN A 116 -19.35 16.56 -0.95
CA GLN A 116 -18.94 16.17 -2.30
C GLN A 116 -18.55 17.37 -3.18
N ARG A 117 -19.15 18.54 -2.96
CA ARG A 117 -18.86 19.75 -3.75
C ARG A 117 -17.41 20.22 -3.57
N VAL A 118 -16.76 19.90 -2.45
CA VAL A 118 -15.34 20.17 -2.23
C VAL A 118 -14.49 19.37 -3.21
N VAL A 119 -14.80 18.08 -3.36
CA VAL A 119 -14.09 17.17 -4.27
C VAL A 119 -14.35 17.59 -5.72
N ASP A 120 -15.61 17.88 -6.05
CA ASP A 120 -16.01 18.33 -7.39
C ASP A 120 -15.38 19.68 -7.78
N ASP A 121 -15.23 20.61 -6.82
CA ASP A 121 -14.55 21.89 -7.05
C ASP A 121 -13.04 21.70 -7.25
N ALA A 122 -12.39 20.93 -6.38
CA ALA A 122 -10.97 20.61 -6.48
C ALA A 122 -10.63 19.96 -7.85
N ALA A 123 -11.49 19.05 -8.34
CA ALA A 123 -11.31 18.37 -9.61
C ALA A 123 -11.34 19.31 -10.84
N ARG A 124 -11.87 20.53 -10.71
CA ARG A 124 -11.84 21.54 -11.79
C ARG A 124 -10.46 22.18 -11.99
N ARG A 125 -9.57 22.04 -11.00
CA ARG A 125 -8.33 22.82 -10.90
C ARG A 125 -7.07 21.98 -10.65
N MET A 126 -7.22 20.73 -10.20
CA MET A 126 -6.11 19.80 -10.01
C MET A 126 -6.57 18.34 -10.20
N PRO A 127 -5.65 17.38 -10.44
CA PRO A 127 -5.96 15.96 -10.37
C PRO A 127 -6.46 15.57 -8.97
N VAL A 128 -7.63 14.91 -8.90
CA VAL A 128 -8.22 14.41 -7.66
C VAL A 128 -8.46 12.92 -7.76
N ASP A 129 -8.02 12.18 -6.75
CA ASP A 129 -8.26 10.75 -6.62
C ASP A 129 -9.00 10.45 -5.31
N GLU A 130 -10.20 9.89 -5.44
CA GLU A 130 -10.87 9.21 -4.33
C GLU A 130 -10.33 7.79 -4.22
N VAL A 131 -9.75 7.44 -3.06
CA VAL A 131 -8.98 6.20 -2.88
C VAL A 131 -9.44 5.42 -1.64
N SER A 132 -9.69 4.13 -1.81
CA SER A 132 -10.02 3.20 -0.74
C SER A 132 -8.82 2.29 -0.43
N ILE A 133 -8.53 2.04 0.85
CA ILE A 133 -7.51 1.05 1.25
C ILE A 133 -8.09 -0.36 1.47
N GLY A 134 -9.38 -0.55 1.20
CA GLY A 134 -10.03 -1.86 1.15
C GLY A 134 -11.52 -1.80 1.48
N ASP A 135 -12.19 -2.94 1.31
CA ASP A 135 -13.65 -3.08 1.44
C ASP A 135 -14.08 -3.19 2.91
N TYR A 136 -13.80 -2.13 3.67
CA TYR A 136 -14.15 -1.97 5.09
C TYR A 136 -14.25 -0.47 5.44
N VAL A 137 -14.85 -0.16 6.59
CA VAL A 137 -15.08 1.23 7.02
C VAL A 137 -14.18 1.56 8.22
N LEU A 138 -13.48 2.70 8.14
CA LEU A 138 -12.68 3.27 9.21
C LEU A 138 -13.34 4.52 9.79
N VAL A 139 -12.86 4.98 10.95
CA VAL A 139 -13.37 6.18 11.63
C VAL A 139 -12.90 7.47 10.95
N GLY A 140 -11.86 7.40 10.11
CA GLY A 140 -11.28 8.56 9.44
C GLY A 140 -10.21 8.19 8.43
N GLY A 141 -9.84 9.15 7.59
CA GLY A 141 -8.85 8.97 6.54
C GLY A 141 -7.39 8.85 7.01
N GLU A 142 -7.08 9.21 8.26
CA GLU A 142 -5.70 9.34 8.76
C GLU A 142 -4.92 8.03 8.71
N ALA A 143 -5.55 6.91 9.09
CA ALA A 143 -4.93 5.59 8.99
C ALA A 143 -4.68 5.19 7.53
N ALA A 144 -5.58 5.56 6.62
CA ALA A 144 -5.39 5.33 5.19
C ALA A 144 -4.23 6.17 4.63
N VAL A 145 -4.06 7.40 5.10
CA VAL A 145 -2.89 8.23 4.75
C VAL A 145 -1.59 7.58 5.21
N LEU A 146 -1.52 7.07 6.46
CA LEU A 146 -0.31 6.37 6.93
C LEU A 146 0.04 5.18 6.00
N VAL A 147 -0.95 4.36 5.64
CA VAL A 147 -0.78 3.21 4.74
C VAL A 147 -0.29 3.66 3.36
N MET A 148 -0.95 4.64 2.74
CA MET A 148 -0.60 5.10 1.40
C MET A 148 0.77 5.77 1.37
N VAL A 149 1.07 6.66 2.33
CA VAL A 149 2.36 7.36 2.40
C VAL A 149 3.50 6.37 2.64
N GLU A 150 3.32 5.34 3.48
CA GLU A 150 4.34 4.31 3.67
C GLU A 150 4.63 3.54 2.38
N ALA A 151 3.59 3.15 1.65
CA ALA A 151 3.71 2.44 0.38
C ALA A 151 4.33 3.30 -0.74
N VAL A 152 4.07 4.61 -0.76
CA VAL A 152 4.64 5.55 -1.73
C VAL A 152 6.09 5.89 -1.40
N VAL A 153 6.37 6.33 -0.18
CA VAL A 153 7.68 6.86 0.21
C VAL A 153 8.77 5.78 0.12
N ARG A 154 8.45 4.51 0.42
CA ARG A 154 9.42 3.42 0.28
C ARG A 154 9.94 3.24 -1.15
N LEU A 155 9.19 3.67 -2.16
CA LEU A 155 9.56 3.54 -3.57
C LEU A 155 10.51 4.66 -4.04
N LEU A 156 10.67 5.73 -3.25
CA LEU A 156 11.51 6.85 -3.61
C LEU A 156 13.01 6.47 -3.58
N PRO A 157 13.80 6.91 -4.58
CA PRO A 157 15.24 6.68 -4.60
C PRO A 157 15.92 7.14 -3.32
N GLY A 158 16.74 6.26 -2.72
CA GLY A 158 17.51 6.55 -1.50
C GLY A 158 16.77 6.36 -0.18
N VAL A 159 15.46 6.06 -0.21
CA VAL A 159 14.70 5.70 1.01
C VAL A 159 15.05 4.27 1.45
N LEU A 160 14.82 3.29 0.57
CA LEU A 160 15.28 1.92 0.80
C LEU A 160 16.79 1.82 0.54
N GLY A 161 17.52 1.19 1.47
CA GLY A 161 18.96 1.00 1.35
C GLY A 161 19.37 0.02 0.24
N ASN A 162 18.44 -0.80 -0.27
CA ASN A 162 18.67 -1.72 -1.37
C ASN A 162 17.53 -1.62 -2.39
N ALA A 163 17.81 -1.07 -3.57
CA ALA A 163 16.83 -0.91 -4.64
C ALA A 163 16.24 -2.23 -5.13
N ARG A 164 16.97 -3.36 -4.99
CA ARG A 164 16.45 -4.68 -5.35
C ARG A 164 15.31 -5.15 -4.46
N SER A 165 15.26 -4.70 -3.20
CA SER A 165 14.22 -5.14 -2.27
C SER A 165 12.83 -4.71 -2.74
N ALA A 166 12.67 -3.49 -3.26
CA ALA A 166 11.38 -3.04 -3.79
C ALA A 166 10.92 -3.85 -5.03
N ALA A 167 11.86 -4.26 -5.88
CA ALA A 167 11.57 -5.01 -7.10
C ALA A 167 11.21 -6.48 -6.84
N GLU A 168 11.66 -7.04 -5.71
CA GLU A 168 11.44 -8.44 -5.35
C GLU A 168 10.24 -8.62 -4.38
N ASP A 169 9.61 -7.52 -3.92
CA ASP A 169 8.45 -7.54 -3.03
C ASP A 169 7.18 -8.09 -3.68
N SER A 170 6.20 -8.44 -2.83
CA SER A 170 4.89 -8.88 -3.27
C SER A 170 4.22 -7.80 -4.14
N PHE A 171 3.51 -8.24 -5.18
CA PHE A 171 2.80 -7.46 -6.18
C PHE A 171 3.68 -6.71 -7.19
N SER A 172 5.01 -6.65 -7.03
CA SER A 172 5.90 -5.96 -7.96
C SER A 172 5.94 -6.59 -9.36
N ASP A 173 5.84 -7.92 -9.44
CA ASP A 173 5.73 -8.69 -10.69
C ASP A 173 4.35 -9.38 -10.84
N GLY A 174 3.39 -9.00 -10.00
CA GLY A 174 2.08 -9.62 -9.92
C GLY A 174 1.98 -10.88 -9.06
N LEU A 175 3.07 -11.36 -8.45
CA LEU A 175 3.04 -12.50 -7.51
C LEU A 175 3.16 -12.08 -6.05
N LEU A 176 2.83 -13.01 -5.14
CA LEU A 176 3.24 -12.92 -3.74
C LEU A 176 4.68 -13.42 -3.56
N GLU A 177 5.43 -12.81 -2.63
CA GLU A 177 6.75 -13.31 -2.25
C GLU A 177 6.71 -14.73 -1.68
N GLY A 178 7.82 -15.46 -1.87
CA GLY A 178 8.07 -16.72 -1.22
C GLY A 178 8.30 -16.60 0.31
N PRO A 179 8.50 -17.73 1.01
CA PRO A 179 8.88 -17.71 2.42
C PRO A 179 10.33 -17.21 2.62
N SER A 180 10.52 -16.42 3.68
CA SER A 180 11.82 -15.92 4.11
C SER A 180 12.31 -16.68 5.33
N TYR A 181 13.61 -16.95 5.37
CA TYR A 181 14.28 -17.68 6.45
C TYR A 181 15.49 -16.90 6.92
N THR A 182 15.79 -16.99 8.21
CA THR A 182 16.99 -16.42 8.81
C THR A 182 17.56 -17.38 9.85
N ARG A 183 18.71 -17.04 10.44
CA ARG A 183 19.34 -17.84 11.49
C ARG A 183 18.42 -17.96 12.72
N PRO A 184 18.45 -19.09 13.45
CA PRO A 184 19.33 -20.26 13.30
C PRO A 184 18.89 -21.25 12.19
N GLU A 185 19.78 -22.16 11.79
CA GLU A 185 19.49 -23.13 10.70
C GLU A 185 18.36 -24.11 11.03
N VAL A 186 18.19 -24.49 12.30
CA VAL A 186 17.11 -25.33 12.78
C VAL A 186 16.45 -24.65 13.98
N TRP A 187 15.14 -24.45 13.92
CA TRP A 187 14.35 -23.93 15.02
C TRP A 187 13.17 -24.86 15.27
N ARG A 188 13.09 -25.45 16.46
CA ARG A 188 12.02 -26.41 16.84
C ARG A 188 11.86 -27.54 15.80
N GLU A 189 12.97 -28.17 15.43
CA GLU A 189 13.02 -29.27 14.44
C GLU A 189 12.63 -28.84 13.01
N LEU A 190 12.40 -27.54 12.75
CA LEU A 190 12.16 -26.98 11.42
C LEU A 190 13.47 -26.46 10.85
N ALA A 191 14.01 -27.16 9.86
CA ALA A 191 15.22 -26.76 9.16
C ALA A 191 14.94 -25.73 8.06
N VAL A 192 15.87 -24.79 7.85
CA VAL A 192 15.91 -23.95 6.64
C VAL A 192 16.11 -24.86 5.41
N PRO A 193 15.36 -24.65 4.31
CA PRO A 193 15.53 -25.44 3.09
C PRO A 193 16.98 -25.52 2.60
N ASP A 194 17.48 -26.72 2.32
CA ASP A 194 18.89 -26.93 1.93
C ASP A 194 19.32 -26.14 0.69
N VAL A 195 18.37 -25.90 -0.23
CA VAL A 195 18.60 -25.04 -1.40
C VAL A 195 19.08 -23.64 -1.03
N LEU A 196 18.58 -23.06 0.07
CA LEU A 196 18.98 -21.75 0.57
C LEU A 196 20.37 -21.75 1.21
N ARG A 197 20.91 -22.94 1.50
CA ARG A 197 22.25 -23.17 2.08
C ARG A 197 23.30 -23.54 1.02
N SER A 198 22.87 -23.77 -0.23
CA SER A 198 23.74 -24.24 -1.32
C SER A 198 24.75 -23.20 -1.83
N GLY A 199 24.52 -21.91 -1.58
CA GLY A 199 25.30 -20.81 -2.17
C GLY A 199 25.10 -20.62 -3.69
N ASN A 200 24.26 -21.43 -4.33
CA ASN A 200 23.99 -21.33 -5.76
C ASN A 200 22.86 -20.33 -6.03
N HIS A 201 23.22 -19.11 -6.38
CA HIS A 201 22.27 -18.01 -6.64
C HIS A 201 21.19 -18.37 -7.67
N ALA A 202 21.54 -19.02 -8.78
CA ALA A 202 20.56 -19.37 -9.82
C ALA A 202 19.51 -20.38 -9.31
N VAL A 203 19.93 -21.35 -8.49
CA VAL A 203 19.01 -22.34 -7.90
C VAL A 203 18.16 -21.70 -6.81
N ILE A 204 18.73 -20.79 -6.01
CA ILE A 204 18.01 -20.04 -4.97
C ILE A 204 16.95 -19.13 -5.60
N ASP A 205 17.30 -18.35 -6.60
CA ASP A 205 16.38 -17.43 -7.28
C ASP A 205 15.24 -18.20 -7.94
N ARG A 206 15.55 -19.34 -8.56
CA ARG A 206 14.52 -20.21 -9.10
C ARG A 206 13.61 -20.80 -8.03
N TRP A 207 14.18 -21.29 -6.93
CA TRP A 207 13.38 -21.81 -5.82
C TRP A 207 12.47 -20.73 -5.22
N ARG A 208 12.93 -19.49 -5.10
CA ARG A 208 12.11 -18.34 -4.65
C ARG A 208 10.95 -18.09 -5.60
N ARG A 209 11.19 -18.11 -6.91
CA ARG A 209 10.15 -17.99 -7.95
C ARG A 209 9.12 -19.12 -7.86
N ASP A 210 9.57 -20.37 -7.69
CA ASP A 210 8.68 -21.53 -7.52
C ASP A 210 7.78 -21.38 -6.28
N GLN A 211 8.35 -20.93 -5.17
CA GLN A 211 7.60 -20.70 -3.93
C GLN A 211 6.63 -19.52 -4.03
N ALA A 212 7.01 -18.45 -4.74
CA ALA A 212 6.13 -17.31 -5.02
C ALA A 212 4.91 -17.75 -5.83
N LEU A 213 5.10 -18.53 -6.89
CA LEU A 213 4.01 -19.12 -7.69
C LEU A 213 3.12 -20.03 -6.83
N ALA A 214 3.71 -20.94 -6.07
CA ALA A 214 2.96 -21.87 -5.20
C ALA A 214 2.11 -21.13 -4.17
N ARG A 215 2.68 -20.11 -3.52
CA ARG A 215 1.94 -19.29 -2.55
C ARG A 215 0.83 -18.48 -3.21
N THR A 216 1.11 -17.90 -4.39
CA THR A 216 0.13 -17.11 -5.13
C THR A 216 -1.04 -17.99 -5.58
N ALA A 217 -0.77 -19.17 -6.17
CA ALA A 217 -1.80 -20.14 -6.53
C ALA A 217 -2.68 -20.54 -5.34
N ALA A 218 -2.07 -20.78 -4.18
CA ALA A 218 -2.79 -21.23 -2.98
C ALA A 218 -3.60 -20.12 -2.29
N ARG A 219 -3.13 -18.86 -2.30
CA ARG A 219 -3.72 -17.78 -1.49
C ARG A 219 -4.42 -16.70 -2.29
N ARG A 220 -3.95 -16.42 -3.50
CA ARG A 220 -4.40 -15.34 -4.38
C ARG A 220 -4.41 -15.79 -5.85
N PRO A 221 -5.15 -16.86 -6.19
CA PRO A 221 -5.23 -17.36 -7.56
C PRO A 221 -5.74 -16.30 -8.55
N ASP A 222 -6.48 -15.31 -8.06
CA ASP A 222 -6.94 -14.15 -8.81
C ASP A 222 -5.80 -13.25 -9.34
N LEU A 223 -4.61 -13.30 -8.74
CA LEU A 223 -3.43 -12.58 -9.26
C LEU A 223 -2.82 -13.30 -10.45
N LEU A 224 -2.77 -14.64 -10.42
CA LEU A 224 -2.28 -15.45 -11.56
C LEU A 224 -3.14 -15.23 -12.80
N ALA A 225 -4.47 -15.15 -12.62
CA ALA A 225 -5.41 -14.89 -13.71
C ALA A 225 -5.25 -13.50 -14.34
N ARG A 226 -4.58 -12.56 -13.66
CA ARG A 226 -4.35 -11.19 -14.11
C ARG A 226 -2.95 -10.95 -14.67
N LEU A 227 -2.08 -11.95 -14.64
CA LEU A 227 -0.74 -11.82 -15.18
C LEU A 227 -0.78 -11.54 -16.69
N PRO A 228 0.08 -10.65 -17.22
CA PRO A 228 0.17 -10.41 -18.66
C PRO A 228 0.51 -11.69 -19.43
N GLU A 229 -0.03 -11.82 -20.65
CA GLU A 229 0.35 -12.91 -21.55
C GLU A 229 1.88 -12.90 -21.79
N GLY A 230 2.51 -14.08 -21.68
CA GLY A 230 3.96 -14.23 -21.85
C GLY A 230 4.82 -13.82 -20.65
N SER A 231 4.22 -13.43 -19.52
CA SER A 231 4.96 -13.13 -18.28
C SER A 231 5.49 -14.38 -17.55
N LEU A 232 4.97 -15.56 -17.88
CA LEU A 232 5.38 -16.84 -17.33
C LEU A 232 6.28 -17.57 -18.32
N ASP A 233 7.41 -18.09 -17.84
CA ASP A 233 8.29 -18.92 -18.64
C ASP A 233 7.81 -20.40 -18.65
N ARG A 234 8.47 -21.24 -19.46
CA ARG A 234 8.14 -22.67 -19.55
C ARG A 234 8.18 -23.37 -18.19
N ARG A 235 9.11 -22.99 -17.31
CA ARG A 235 9.30 -23.63 -16.01
C ARG A 235 8.27 -23.16 -14.99
N ASP A 236 7.79 -21.92 -15.08
CA ASP A 236 6.66 -21.41 -14.32
C ASP A 236 5.39 -22.19 -14.64
N HIS A 237 5.13 -22.46 -15.93
CA HIS A 237 4.04 -23.35 -16.34
C HIS A 237 4.19 -24.76 -15.78
N GLU A 238 5.38 -25.37 -15.86
CA GLU A 238 5.65 -26.70 -15.27
C GLU A 238 5.39 -26.76 -13.75
N VAL A 239 5.60 -25.65 -13.03
CA VAL A 239 5.29 -25.54 -11.60
C VAL A 239 3.78 -25.42 -11.38
N LEU A 240 3.10 -24.54 -12.12
CA LEU A 240 1.65 -24.35 -11.99
C LEU A 240 0.86 -25.60 -12.38
N ASP A 241 1.28 -26.32 -13.43
CA ASP A 241 0.67 -27.59 -13.83
C ASP A 241 0.78 -28.65 -12.73
N ARG A 242 1.94 -28.72 -12.06
CA ARG A 242 2.15 -29.63 -10.93
C ARG A 242 1.29 -29.26 -9.73
N LEU A 243 0.99 -27.97 -9.53
CA LEU A 243 0.13 -27.49 -8.44
C LEU A 243 -1.36 -27.66 -8.77
N GLY A 244 -1.74 -27.62 -10.04
CA GLY A 244 -3.10 -27.85 -10.53
C GLY A 244 -3.51 -29.33 -10.62
N GLY A 245 -2.53 -30.24 -10.65
CA GLY A 245 -2.76 -31.68 -10.50
C GLY A 245 -2.96 -32.06 -9.04
N GLU A 246 -4.22 -32.29 -8.65
CA GLU A 246 -4.75 -32.83 -7.37
C GLU A 246 -4.00 -32.56 -6.03
N PRO A 247 -4.68 -31.97 -5.01
CA PRO A 247 -4.14 -31.88 -3.66
C PRO A 247 -4.30 -33.21 -2.92
N GLY A 248 -3.24 -34.04 -2.87
CA GLY A 248 -3.33 -35.27 -2.07
C GLY A 248 -2.27 -36.33 -2.28
N GLN A 249 -0.98 -36.02 -2.32
CA GLN A 249 0.02 -37.04 -2.04
C GLN A 249 1.31 -36.43 -1.47
N PRO A 250 1.73 -36.80 -0.24
CA PRO A 250 3.07 -36.45 0.22
C PRO A 250 4.10 -37.12 -0.70
N PRO A 251 5.28 -36.50 -0.92
CA PRO A 251 6.32 -37.10 -1.75
C PRO A 251 6.68 -38.48 -1.18
N CYS A 252 6.43 -39.52 -1.96
CA CYS A 252 6.86 -40.88 -1.65
C CYS A 252 8.39 -40.88 -1.63
N GLU A 253 8.99 -41.16 -0.48
CA GLU A 253 10.44 -41.34 -0.36
C GLU A 253 10.91 -42.50 -1.28
N PRO A 254 12.09 -42.40 -1.90
CA PRO A 254 12.59 -43.45 -2.77
C PRO A 254 13.04 -44.70 -1.99
N ASP A 255 12.62 -45.85 -2.51
CA ASP A 255 12.96 -47.23 -2.16
C ASP A 255 14.26 -47.45 -1.38
N SER A 256 14.13 -47.97 -0.16
CA SER A 256 15.18 -48.80 0.44
C SER A 256 14.90 -50.27 0.11
N ALA A 257 15.60 -50.75 -0.91
CA ALA A 257 15.77 -52.16 -1.21
C ALA A 257 16.17 -52.97 0.03
N GLY A 258 15.60 -54.17 0.19
CA GLY A 258 15.99 -55.07 1.27
C GLY A 258 15.19 -56.37 1.32
N LEU A 259 15.33 -57.21 0.28
CA LEU A 259 15.13 -58.66 0.37
C LEU A 259 16.13 -59.25 1.40
N PRO A 260 15.86 -60.41 2.01
CA PRO A 260 15.35 -61.65 1.38
C PRO A 260 13.98 -62.13 1.84
#